data_AF-A0A6N9H2X5-F1
#
_entry.id   AF-A0A6N9H2X5-F1
#
_cell.length_a   1.000
_cell.length_b   1.000
_cell.length_c   1.000
_cell.angle_alpha   90.00
_cell.angle_beta   90.00
_cell.angle_gamma   90.00
#
_symmetry.space_group_name_H-M   'P 1'
#
loop_
_entity.id
_entity.type
_entity.pdbx_description
1 polymer ?
#
loop_
_entity_poly.entity_id
_entity_poly.type
_entity_poly.pdbx_seq_one_letter_code
_entity_poly.pdbx_strand_id
1 'polypeptide(L)'
;MQQAIVEFRRGQLEAMEYYHEVPVVRHLRTSPEGTIWVRRRGDEPESNGPIDLLTADGRYLGSFVLGATNVPSAFGPDGLDAFIETNDLDVPTVVVKRLPPGVR
;
A
#
# COMPACT_ATOMS: atom_id res chain seq x y z
N MET A 1 30.52 21.17 23.76
CA MET A 1 30.08 20.99 22.37
C MET A 1 29.10 19.82 22.19
N GLN A 2 29.41 18.61 22.67
CA GLN A 2 28.49 17.45 22.58
C GLN A 2 27.12 17.65 23.27
N GLN A 3 27.07 18.28 24.45
CA GLN A 3 25.81 18.51 25.18
C GLN A 3 24.85 19.47 24.47
N ALA A 4 25.38 20.54 23.85
CA ALA A 4 24.58 21.51 23.09
C ALA A 4 23.88 20.87 21.88
N ILE A 5 24.52 19.87 21.24
CA ILE A 5 23.93 19.12 20.12
C ILE A 5 22.77 18.23 20.58
N VAL A 6 22.87 17.64 21.78
CA VAL A 6 21.82 16.79 22.36
C VAL A 6 20.60 17.63 22.76
N GLU A 7 20.81 18.77 23.42
CA GLU A 7 19.71 19.67 23.79
C GLU A 7 19.01 20.26 22.56
N PHE A 8 19.77 20.64 21.54
CA PHE A 8 19.20 21.12 20.28
C PHE A 8 18.35 20.05 19.59
N ARG A 9 18.81 18.79 19.54
CA ARG A 9 18.04 17.66 18.99
C ARG A 9 16.79 17.34 19.82
N ARG A 10 16.87 17.44 21.15
CA ARG A 10 15.72 17.23 22.04
C ARG A 10 14.65 18.31 21.82
N GLY A 11 15.04 19.58 21.76
CA GLY A 11 14.12 20.68 21.47
C GLY A 11 13.43 20.55 20.10
N GLN A 12 14.12 19.98 19.10
CA GLN A 12 13.51 19.68 17.79
C GLN A 12 12.46 18.57 17.88
N LEU A 13 12.70 17.50 18.66
CA LEU A 13 11.74 16.41 18.87
C LEU A 13 10.51 16.87 19.66
N GLU A 14 10.70 17.73 20.66
CA GLU A 14 9.61 18.30 21.45
C GLU A 14 8.76 19.29 20.64
N ALA A 15 9.34 19.91 19.61
CA ALA A 15 8.64 20.79 18.67
C ALA A 15 7.96 20.04 17.50
N MET A 16 8.14 18.72 17.39
CA MET A 16 7.45 17.94 16.36
C MET A 16 5.97 17.78 16.75
N GLU A 17 5.11 18.43 15.98
CA GLU A 17 3.67 18.22 16.06
C GLU A 17 3.34 16.95 15.26
N TYR A 18 3.12 15.84 15.96
CA TYR A 18 2.61 14.62 15.33
C TYR A 18 1.11 14.80 15.05
N TYR A 19 0.68 14.51 13.82
CA TYR A 19 -0.75 14.41 13.53
C TYR A 19 -1.36 13.32 14.44
N HIS A 20 -2.44 13.66 15.15
CA HIS A 20 -3.09 12.76 16.10
C HIS A 20 -3.70 11.51 15.44
N GLU A 21 -3.83 11.51 14.12
CA GLU A 21 -4.45 10.45 13.33
C GLU A 21 -3.46 9.92 12.30
N VAL A 22 -3.18 8.61 12.38
CA VAL A 22 -2.43 7.92 11.34
C VAL A 22 -3.44 7.38 10.32
N PRO A 23 -3.34 7.74 9.02
CA PRO A 23 -4.26 7.25 8.00
C PRO A 23 -4.34 5.73 7.95
N VAL A 24 -5.56 5.20 7.85
CA VAL A 24 -5.80 3.76 7.67
C VAL A 24 -5.60 3.36 6.21
N VAL A 25 -5.96 4.22 5.26
CA VAL A 25 -5.74 3.99 3.83
C VAL A 25 -4.36 4.51 3.45
N ARG A 26 -3.51 3.62 2.91
CA ARG A 26 -2.16 3.98 2.46
C ARG A 26 -2.05 4.14 0.95
N HIS A 27 -2.86 3.43 0.19
CA HIS A 27 -2.81 3.48 -1.26
C HIS A 27 -4.16 3.07 -1.85
N LEU A 28 -4.56 3.72 -2.94
CA LEU A 28 -5.81 3.44 -3.64
C LEU A 28 -5.56 3.41 -5.14
N ARG A 29 -6.17 2.45 -5.83
CA ARG A 29 -6.15 2.32 -7.29
C ARG A 29 -7.50 1.83 -7.78
N THR A 30 -7.84 2.14 -9.02
CA THR A 30 -9.04 1.66 -9.69
C THR A 30 -8.68 0.93 -10.96
N SER A 31 -9.27 -0.24 -11.18
CA SER A 31 -9.18 -0.95 -12.45
C SER A 31 -10.07 -0.30 -13.52
N PRO A 32 -9.89 -0.66 -14.81
CA PRO A 32 -10.79 -0.23 -15.88
C PRO A 32 -12.25 -0.65 -15.69
N GLU A 33 -12.49 -1.78 -15.03
CA GLU A 33 -13.81 -2.33 -14.75
C GLU A 33 -14.51 -1.65 -13.55
N GLY A 34 -13.77 -0.79 -12.83
CA GLY A 34 -14.30 0.03 -11.74
C GLY A 34 -14.11 -0.56 -10.34
N THR A 35 -13.39 -1.67 -10.19
CA THR A 35 -13.04 -2.21 -8.86
C THR A 35 -11.97 -1.34 -8.22
N ILE A 36 -12.21 -1.02 -6.96
CA ILE A 36 -11.38 -0.17 -6.12
C ILE A 36 -10.50 -1.07 -5.26
N TRP A 37 -9.19 -0.89 -5.39
CA TRP A 37 -8.16 -1.58 -4.64
C TRP A 37 -7.65 -0.67 -3.54
N VAL A 38 -7.81 -1.07 -2.29
CA VAL A 38 -7.43 -0.27 -1.12
C VAL A 38 -6.38 -1.01 -0.31
N ARG A 39 -5.15 -0.49 -0.29
CA ARG A 39 -4.15 -0.93 0.68
C ARG A 39 -4.41 -0.24 2.00
N ARG A 40 -4.68 -1.02 3.05
CA ARG A 40 -4.70 -0.52 4.42
C ARG A 40 -3.31 -0.52 5.03
N ARG A 41 -3.13 0.31 6.06
CA ARG A 41 -2.00 0.21 6.99
C ARG A 41 -2.12 -1.09 7.79
N GLY A 42 -0.98 -1.67 8.15
CA GLY A 42 -0.90 -2.73 9.14
C GLY A 42 -0.92 -2.18 10.56
N ASP A 43 -0.45 -3.02 11.48
CA ASP A 43 -0.44 -2.72 12.92
C ASP A 43 0.66 -1.72 13.32
N GLU A 44 1.69 -1.55 12.47
CA GLU A 44 2.76 -0.58 12.68
C GLU A 44 2.54 0.66 11.80
N PRO A 45 3.01 1.85 12.24
CA PRO A 45 2.77 3.11 11.53
C PRO A 45 3.13 3.08 10.03
N GLU A 46 4.23 2.41 9.67
CA GLU A 46 4.70 2.32 8.28
C GLU A 46 4.42 0.98 7.60
N SER A 47 3.81 0.02 8.29
CA SER A 47 3.61 -1.31 7.72
C SER A 47 2.40 -1.35 6.79
N ASN A 48 2.50 -2.22 5.79
CA ASN A 48 1.40 -2.55 4.91
C ASN A 48 0.49 -3.58 5.58
N GLY A 49 -0.81 -3.36 5.46
CA GLY A 49 -1.85 -4.29 5.89
C GLY A 49 -2.51 -5.00 4.70
N PRO A 50 -3.71 -5.57 4.92
CA PRO A 50 -4.51 -6.20 3.88
C PRO A 50 -4.82 -5.26 2.70
N ILE A 51 -5.13 -5.86 1.55
CA ILE A 51 -5.72 -5.14 0.42
C ILE A 51 -7.19 -5.49 0.36
N ASP A 52 -8.06 -4.49 0.45
CA ASP A 52 -9.49 -4.66 0.27
C ASP A 52 -9.88 -4.38 -1.18
N LEU A 53 -10.87 -5.13 -1.66
CA LEU A 53 -11.51 -4.93 -2.94
C LEU A 53 -12.92 -4.43 -2.73
N LEU A 54 -13.29 -3.39 -3.47
CA LEU A 54 -14.64 -2.83 -3.46
C LEU A 54 -15.12 -2.67 -4.90
N THR A 55 -16.42 -2.80 -5.11
CA THR A 55 -17.05 -2.39 -6.37
C THR A 55 -16.97 -0.87 -6.56
N ALA A 56 -17.34 -0.40 -7.76
CA ALA A 56 -17.39 1.02 -8.09
C ALA A 56 -18.33 1.84 -7.19
N ASP A 57 -19.40 1.21 -6.65
CA ASP A 57 -20.33 1.81 -5.67
C ASP A 57 -19.88 1.63 -4.21
N GLY A 58 -18.70 1.07 -3.97
CA GLY A 58 -18.11 0.94 -2.63
C GLY A 58 -18.56 -0.28 -1.85
N ARG A 59 -19.23 -1.25 -2.47
CA ARG A 59 -19.57 -2.52 -1.82
C ARG A 59 -18.32 -3.39 -1.68
N TYR A 60 -18.04 -3.83 -0.46
CA TYR A 60 -16.91 -4.69 -0.16
C TYR A 60 -17.04 -6.08 -0.82
N LEU A 61 -15.98 -6.54 -1.46
CA LEU A 61 -15.87 -7.83 -2.16
C LEU A 61 -15.03 -8.86 -1.40
N GLY A 62 -14.10 -8.40 -0.56
CA GLY A 62 -13.17 -9.24 0.18
C GLY A 62 -11.81 -8.58 0.35
N SER A 63 -10.90 -9.27 1.05
CA SER A 63 -9.52 -8.83 1.22
C SER A 63 -8.53 -9.90 0.80
N PHE A 64 -7.42 -9.46 0.22
CA PHE A 64 -6.19 -10.23 0.22
C PHE A 64 -5.44 -9.99 1.53
N VAL A 65 -5.04 -11.09 2.17
CA VAL A 65 -4.13 -11.03 3.32
C VAL A 65 -2.77 -10.45 2.89
N LEU A 66 -2.04 -9.89 3.85
CA LEU A 66 -0.70 -9.37 3.60
C LEU A 66 0.19 -10.47 2.98
N GLY A 67 0.94 -10.11 1.95
CA GLY A 67 1.86 -11.03 1.26
C GLY A 67 1.20 -11.96 0.23
N ALA A 68 -0.13 -12.10 0.21
CA ALA A 68 -0.80 -12.90 -0.83
C ALA A 68 -0.69 -12.26 -2.21
N THR A 69 -0.73 -10.92 -2.28
CA THR A 69 -0.51 -10.14 -3.51
C THR A 69 -0.17 -8.67 -3.19
N ASN A 70 0.14 -7.92 -4.23
CA ASN A 70 0.31 -6.46 -4.20
C ASN A 70 -0.81 -5.75 -4.96
N VAL A 71 -0.95 -4.45 -4.72
CA VAL A 71 -1.81 -3.63 -5.58
C VAL A 71 -1.12 -3.53 -6.95
N PRO A 72 -1.81 -3.77 -8.08
CA PRO A 72 -1.21 -3.68 -9.40
C PRO A 72 -0.55 -2.31 -9.63
N SER A 73 0.66 -2.33 -10.18
CA SER A 73 1.37 -1.13 -10.59
C SER A 73 0.76 -0.52 -11.85
N ALA A 74 0.16 -1.35 -12.71
CA ALA A 74 -0.67 -0.95 -13.84
C ALA A 74 -1.74 -2.01 -14.16
N PHE A 75 -2.89 -1.57 -14.66
CA PHE A 75 -3.93 -2.45 -15.16
C PHE A 75 -3.89 -2.47 -16.70
N GLY A 76 -3.94 -3.65 -17.29
CA GLY A 76 -3.87 -3.85 -18.74
C GLY A 76 -5.19 -4.34 -19.35
N PRO A 77 -5.24 -4.58 -20.67
CA PRO A 77 -6.38 -5.21 -21.31
C PRO A 77 -6.51 -6.70 -20.93
N ASP A 78 -7.67 -7.29 -21.23
CA ASP A 78 -7.91 -8.73 -21.23
C ASP A 78 -7.52 -9.47 -19.94
N GLY A 79 -7.75 -8.90 -18.76
CA GLY A 79 -7.46 -9.60 -17.49
C GLY A 79 -6.01 -9.55 -17.03
N LEU A 80 -5.10 -8.88 -17.77
CA LEU A 80 -3.67 -8.82 -17.47
C LEU A 80 -3.31 -7.57 -16.68
N ASP A 81 -2.61 -7.76 -15.57
CA ASP A 81 -2.18 -6.68 -14.68
C ASP A 81 -0.67 -6.79 -14.39
N ALA A 82 0.00 -5.66 -14.30
CA ALA A 82 1.43 -5.57 -14.10
C ALA A 82 1.77 -5.27 -12.64
N PHE A 83 2.73 -6.01 -12.10
CA PHE A 83 3.22 -5.90 -10.73
C PHE A 83 4.72 -5.66 -10.75
N ILE A 84 5.19 -4.92 -9.75
CA ILE A 84 6.62 -4.86 -9.43
C ILE A 84 6.86 -5.85 -8.30
N GLU A 85 7.69 -6.85 -8.56
CA GLU A 85 8.06 -7.88 -7.58
C GLU A 85 9.57 -7.94 -7.44
N THR A 86 10.02 -8.25 -6.22
CA THR A 86 11.43 -8.47 -5.92
C THR A 86 11.73 -9.94 -6.15
N ASN A 87 12.77 -10.22 -6.96
CA ASN A 87 13.22 -11.59 -7.21
C ASN A 87 14.19 -12.09 -6.10
N ASP A 88 14.67 -13.32 -6.22
CA ASP A 88 15.59 -13.94 -5.25
C ASP A 88 16.94 -13.23 -5.10
N LEU A 89 17.26 -12.28 -5.97
CA LEU A 89 18.48 -11.47 -5.93
C LEU A 89 18.21 -10.02 -5.48
N ASP A 90 17.05 -9.77 -4.87
CA ASP A 90 16.59 -8.46 -4.42
C ASP A 90 16.45 -7.41 -5.55
N VAL A 91 16.27 -7.86 -6.79
CA VAL A 91 16.11 -6.97 -7.95
C VAL A 91 14.62 -6.75 -8.24
N PRO A 92 14.16 -5.48 -8.37
CA PRO A 92 12.82 -5.19 -8.84
C PRO A 92 12.62 -5.67 -10.28
N THR A 93 11.56 -6.44 -10.49
CA THR A 93 11.19 -7.01 -11.78
C THR A 93 9.73 -6.71 -12.09
N VAL A 94 9.43 -6.48 -13.36
CA VAL A 94 8.06 -6.34 -13.83
C VAL A 94 7.54 -7.71 -14.22
N VAL A 95 6.46 -8.12 -13.58
CA VAL A 95 5.76 -9.38 -13.87
C VAL A 95 4.31 -9.08 -14.20
N VAL A 96 3.84 -9.70 -15.28
CA VAL A 96 2.45 -9.59 -15.73
C VAL A 96 1.73 -10.85 -15.34
N LYS A 97 0.63 -10.71 -14.59
CA LYS A 97 -0.19 -11.83 -14.12
C LYS A 97 -1.64 -11.60 -14.52
N ARG A 98 -2.37 -12.70 -14.68
CA ARG A 98 -3.81 -12.67 -14.92
C ARG A 98 -4.53 -12.79 -13.58
N LEU A 99 -5.41 -11.84 -13.27
CA LEU A 99 -6.25 -11.93 -12.09
C LEU A 99 -7.53 -12.74 -12.36
N PRO A 100 -8.08 -13.44 -11.36
CA PRO A 100 -9.36 -14.13 -11.50
C PRO A 100 -10.51 -13.18 -11.83
N PRO A 101 -11.56 -13.66 -12.53
CA PRO A 101 -12.81 -12.91 -12.69
C PRO A 101 -13.37 -12.50 -11.32
N GLY A 102 -13.79 -11.23 -11.16
CA GLY A 102 -14.39 -10.70 -9.92
C GLY A 102 -13.40 -10.03 -8.94
N VAL A 103 -12.11 -10.07 -9.24
CA VAL A 103 -11.06 -9.31 -8.52
C VAL A 103 -10.65 -8.05 -9.30
N ARG A 104 -11.03 -8.01 -10.58
CA ARG A 104 -10.83 -6.89 -11.48
C ARG A 104 -11.89 -5.84 -11.35
#